data_AF-A0A6V2H9F7-F1
#
_entry.id   AF-A0A6V2H9F7-F1
#
_cell.length_a   1.000
_cell.length_b   1.000
_cell.length_c   1.000
_cell.angle_alpha   90.00
_cell.angle_beta   90.00
_cell.angle_gamma   90.00
#
_symmetry.space_group_name_H-M   'P 1'
#
loop_
_entity.id
_entity.type
_entity.pdbx_description
1 polymer ?
#
loop_
_entity_poly.entity_id
_entity_poly.type
_entity_poly.pdbx_seq_one_letter_code
_entity_poly.pdbx_strand_id
1 'polypeptide(L)'
;MNKVWQTRLTQQFPPTIPIIGAPMAGVSGAHLAFATTKTGALGSIAAGHYVTDNSAHNLDLEVQEYYRLFDHNGHKTTSATTEATQPPLMVGFICHSTFNSEEGWNRVENFMKRYKPQVVQYFSPALVAKKQTTPLTTTTTTTTVDDASFNNNIELAHKYGCKVMAQVGTEEEARKVLDAGTDCIIAQGTEAGGHGCRYDVGSGTLALASRIVTLVRGNTEGKKEKYSSTCSWRYCKWSWISSCVGTWM
;
A
#
# COMPACT_ATOMS: atom_id res chain seq x y z
N MET A 1 5.39 -23.43 -16.37
CA MET A 1 4.64 -22.51 -15.50
C MET A 1 5.63 -21.84 -14.58
N ASN A 2 5.70 -20.51 -14.53
CA ASN A 2 6.53 -19.82 -13.54
C ASN A 2 5.97 -20.13 -12.15
N LYS A 3 6.83 -20.63 -11.24
CA LYS A 3 6.44 -21.04 -9.90
C LYS A 3 6.10 -19.82 -9.05
N VAL A 4 4.86 -19.71 -8.60
CA VAL A 4 4.43 -18.66 -7.65
C VAL A 4 4.94 -19.01 -6.25
N TRP A 5 5.65 -18.09 -5.61
CA TRP A 5 6.09 -18.25 -4.23
C TRP A 5 4.90 -18.08 -3.30
N GLN A 6 4.78 -18.92 -2.26
CA GLN A 6 3.63 -18.87 -1.34
C GLN A 6 3.97 -18.01 -0.12
N THR A 7 3.72 -16.72 -0.22
CA THR A 7 3.97 -15.73 0.84
C THR A 7 2.71 -14.90 1.08
N ARG A 8 2.62 -14.19 2.22
CA ARG A 8 1.49 -13.27 2.45
C ARG A 8 1.38 -12.20 1.35
N LEU A 9 2.51 -11.69 0.85
CA LEU A 9 2.53 -10.68 -0.20
C LEU A 9 1.95 -11.23 -1.51
N THR A 10 2.45 -12.37 -1.97
CA THR A 10 2.03 -13.00 -3.24
C THR A 10 0.62 -13.62 -3.19
N GLN A 11 0.04 -13.80 -2.00
CA GLN A 11 -1.34 -14.23 -1.81
C GLN A 11 -2.34 -13.08 -1.80
N GLN A 12 -1.91 -11.87 -1.43
CA GLN A 12 -2.79 -10.70 -1.29
C GLN A 12 -2.64 -9.67 -2.41
N PHE A 13 -1.51 -9.71 -3.12
CA PHE A 13 -1.15 -8.75 -4.17
C PHE A 13 -0.79 -9.48 -5.47
N PRO A 14 -0.73 -8.76 -6.61
CA PRO A 14 -0.52 -9.40 -7.90
C PRO A 14 0.84 -10.09 -8.17
N PRO A 15 1.99 -9.77 -7.54
CA PRO A 15 3.26 -10.36 -7.96
C PRO A 15 3.35 -11.85 -7.61
N THR A 16 4.13 -12.59 -8.40
CA THR A 16 4.36 -14.03 -8.25
C THR A 16 5.59 -14.35 -7.38
N ILE A 17 6.49 -13.39 -7.21
CA ILE A 17 7.62 -13.42 -6.29
C ILE A 17 7.50 -12.23 -5.31
N PRO A 18 7.99 -12.34 -4.07
CA PRO A 18 7.79 -11.31 -3.05
C PRO A 18 8.79 -10.14 -3.22
N ILE A 19 8.85 -9.57 -4.42
CA ILE A 19 9.73 -8.47 -4.79
C ILE A 19 8.88 -7.34 -5.37
N ILE A 20 9.16 -6.12 -4.93
CA ILE A 20 8.51 -4.90 -5.39
C ILE A 20 9.61 -3.94 -5.86
N GLY A 21 9.49 -3.42 -7.07
CA GLY A 21 10.29 -2.29 -7.53
C GLY A 21 9.75 -1.02 -6.89
N ALA A 22 10.55 -0.34 -6.07
CA ALA A 22 10.11 0.85 -5.36
C ALA A 22 9.88 2.05 -6.31
N PRO A 23 8.81 2.84 -6.10
CA PRO A 23 8.57 4.04 -6.88
C PRO A 23 9.55 5.14 -6.45
N MET A 24 10.48 5.48 -7.34
CA MET A 24 11.51 6.49 -7.18
C MET A 24 11.29 7.61 -8.19
N ALA A 25 10.89 8.80 -7.73
CA ALA A 25 10.66 9.96 -8.58
C ALA A 25 11.91 10.28 -9.42
N GLY A 26 11.72 10.45 -10.73
CA GLY A 26 12.83 10.68 -11.68
C GLY A 26 13.61 9.41 -12.10
N VAL A 27 13.25 8.23 -11.58
CA VAL A 27 13.94 6.96 -11.89
C VAL A 27 12.96 5.88 -12.37
N SER A 28 11.88 5.63 -11.62
CA SER A 28 10.92 4.56 -11.94
C SER A 28 9.76 5.06 -12.81
N GLY A 29 9.96 5.02 -14.12
CA GLY A 29 8.92 5.19 -15.14
C GLY A 29 8.42 3.87 -15.72
N ALA A 30 7.62 3.97 -16.79
CA ALA A 30 6.95 2.89 -17.49
C ALA A 30 7.86 1.72 -17.85
N HIS A 31 9.03 2.02 -18.41
CA HIS A 31 9.98 1.00 -18.88
C HIS A 31 10.56 0.16 -17.73
N LEU A 32 10.94 0.80 -16.62
CA LEU A 32 11.47 0.09 -15.45
C LEU A 32 10.35 -0.70 -14.75
N ALA A 33 9.16 -0.12 -14.63
CA ALA A 33 8.00 -0.80 -14.09
C ALA A 33 7.67 -2.05 -14.93
N PHE A 34 7.61 -1.91 -16.26
CA PHE A 34 7.36 -3.01 -17.19
C PHE A 34 8.40 -4.12 -17.06
N ALA A 35 9.69 -3.76 -17.11
CA ALA A 35 10.78 -4.72 -17.00
C ALA A 35 10.72 -5.49 -15.66
N THR A 36 10.41 -4.79 -14.56
CA THR A 36 10.23 -5.39 -13.23
C THR A 36 9.04 -6.34 -13.22
N THR A 37 7.87 -5.89 -13.69
CA THR A 37 6.65 -6.70 -13.70
C THR A 37 6.79 -7.96 -14.54
N LYS A 38 7.52 -7.90 -15.67
CA LYS A 38 7.79 -9.06 -16.53
C LYS A 38 8.56 -10.19 -15.81
N THR A 39 9.34 -9.88 -14.78
CA THR A 39 10.04 -10.89 -13.97
C THR A 39 9.12 -11.65 -13.01
N GLY A 40 7.88 -11.17 -12.83
CA GLY A 40 6.95 -11.65 -11.82
C GLY A 40 6.97 -10.85 -10.50
N ALA A 41 7.88 -9.88 -10.36
CA ALA A 41 7.84 -8.88 -9.30
C ALA A 41 6.71 -7.85 -9.54
N LEU A 42 6.45 -6.96 -8.58
CA LEU A 42 5.52 -5.83 -8.76
C LEU A 42 6.31 -4.60 -9.18
N GLY A 43 6.24 -4.22 -10.45
CA GLY A 43 6.80 -2.96 -10.93
C GLY A 43 5.91 -1.77 -10.55
N SER A 44 6.53 -0.61 -10.32
CA SER A 44 5.80 0.61 -9.97
C SER A 44 6.25 1.83 -10.76
N ILE A 45 5.33 2.77 -10.96
CA ILE A 45 5.58 4.08 -11.55
C ILE A 45 5.54 5.12 -10.43
N ALA A 46 6.51 6.04 -10.41
CA ALA A 46 6.54 7.11 -9.43
C ALA A 46 5.68 8.29 -9.87
N ALA A 47 4.65 8.61 -9.09
CA ALA A 47 3.90 9.86 -9.13
C ALA A 47 4.47 10.85 -8.08
N GLY A 48 5.79 11.00 -8.07
CA GLY A 48 6.45 12.02 -7.26
C GLY A 48 6.14 13.42 -7.79
N HIS A 49 5.90 14.38 -6.89
CA HIS A 49 5.54 15.76 -7.27
C HIS A 49 4.25 15.86 -8.11
N TYR A 50 3.28 14.97 -7.85
CA TYR A 50 1.94 15.00 -8.44
C TYR A 50 1.09 16.16 -7.88
N VAL A 51 1.44 17.39 -8.30
CA VAL A 51 0.95 18.66 -7.73
C VAL A 51 0.27 19.53 -8.79
N THR A 52 0.67 19.42 -10.05
CA THR A 52 0.17 20.26 -11.15
C THR A 52 -0.48 19.41 -12.24
N ASP A 53 -1.28 20.03 -13.10
CA ASP A 53 -1.86 19.34 -14.25
C ASP A 53 -0.80 18.81 -15.22
N ASN A 54 0.35 19.48 -15.31
CA ASN A 54 1.50 18.99 -16.06
C ASN A 54 2.08 17.70 -15.47
N SER A 55 2.22 17.62 -14.14
CA SER A 55 2.64 16.38 -13.48
C SER A 55 1.60 15.26 -13.62
N ALA A 56 0.31 15.62 -13.69
CA ALA A 56 -0.76 14.67 -13.96
C ALA A 56 -0.69 14.11 -15.38
N HIS A 57 -0.49 15.00 -16.36
CA HIS A 57 -0.28 14.61 -17.76
C HIS A 57 0.94 13.70 -17.93
N ASN A 58 2.06 14.00 -17.27
CA ASN A 58 3.26 13.16 -17.34
C ASN A 58 3.00 11.75 -16.79
N LEU A 59 2.27 11.63 -15.68
CA LEU A 59 1.89 10.32 -15.15
C LEU A 59 0.96 9.57 -16.12
N ASP A 60 0.02 10.28 -16.75
CA ASP A 60 -0.86 9.68 -17.77
C ASP A 60 -0.04 9.07 -18.91
N LEU A 61 1.00 9.77 -19.39
CA LEU A 61 1.90 9.28 -20.44
C LEU A 61 2.68 8.04 -19.99
N GLU A 62 3.22 8.03 -18.77
CA GLU A 62 3.95 6.88 -18.21
C GLU A 62 3.03 5.65 -18.06
N VAL A 63 1.79 5.83 -17.59
CA VAL A 63 0.83 4.73 -17.46
C VAL A 63 0.39 4.20 -18.84
N GLN A 64 0.17 5.08 -19.81
CA GLN A 64 -0.15 4.68 -21.18
C GLN A 64 1.01 3.90 -21.81
N GLU A 65 2.23 4.38 -21.64
CA GLU A 65 3.43 3.70 -22.14
C GLU A 65 3.61 2.33 -21.47
N TYR A 66 3.35 2.21 -20.17
CA TYR A 66 3.40 0.95 -19.45
C TYR A 66 2.48 -0.10 -20.08
N TYR A 67 1.22 0.26 -20.33
CA TYR A 67 0.26 -0.64 -20.98
C TYR A 67 0.65 -0.94 -22.43
N ARG A 68 1.12 0.07 -23.18
CA ARG A 68 1.62 -0.12 -24.55
C ARG A 68 2.75 -1.15 -24.63
N LEU A 69 3.68 -1.13 -23.66
CA LEU A 69 4.78 -2.10 -23.59
C LEU A 69 4.28 -3.54 -23.39
N PHE A 70 3.19 -3.75 -22.65
CA PHE A 70 2.59 -5.07 -22.49
C PHE A 70 1.88 -5.58 -23.74
N ASP A 71 1.19 -4.69 -24.46
CA ASP A 71 0.52 -5.02 -25.71
C ASP A 71 1.53 -5.43 -26.79
N HIS A 72 2.61 -4.66 -26.96
CA HIS A 72 3.65 -4.94 -27.95
C HIS A 72 4.48 -6.18 -27.66
N ASN A 73 4.70 -6.52 -26.39
CA ASN A 73 5.50 -7.69 -26.00
C ASN A 73 4.66 -8.97 -25.90
N GLY A 74 3.41 -8.95 -26.36
CA GLY A 74 2.56 -10.12 -26.53
C GLY A 74 2.37 -10.89 -25.23
N HIS A 75 1.68 -10.28 -24.26
CA HIS A 75 1.31 -10.94 -23.01
C HIS A 75 0.55 -12.25 -23.30
N LYS A 76 1.27 -13.38 -23.41
CA LYS A 76 0.69 -14.72 -23.40
C LYS A 76 0.26 -14.99 -21.96
N THR A 77 -0.94 -14.58 -21.62
CA THR A 77 -1.67 -15.12 -20.47
C THR A 77 -1.72 -16.63 -20.66
N THR A 78 -0.89 -17.35 -19.91
CA THR A 78 -0.84 -18.82 -19.95
C THR A 78 -1.98 -19.37 -19.11
N SER A 79 -3.21 -19.13 -19.56
CA SER A 79 -4.40 -19.89 -19.19
C SER A 79 -5.59 -19.39 -19.99
N ALA A 80 -6.14 -20.26 -20.82
CA ALA A 80 -7.41 -20.07 -21.49
C ALA A 80 -8.55 -20.02 -20.47
N THR A 81 -8.86 -18.83 -19.97
CA THR A 81 -10.11 -18.47 -19.28
C THR A 81 -10.23 -16.94 -19.30
N THR A 82 -11.16 -16.47 -20.14
CA THR A 82 -12.09 -15.34 -19.99
C THR A 82 -11.63 -14.07 -19.24
N GLU A 83 -11.74 -12.93 -19.94
CA GLU A 83 -11.41 -11.53 -19.56
C GLU A 83 -9.91 -11.15 -19.59
N ALA A 84 -9.55 -10.28 -20.54
CA ALA A 84 -8.23 -9.68 -20.64
C ALA A 84 -7.96 -8.82 -19.40
N THR A 85 -7.38 -9.43 -18.38
CA THR A 85 -7.04 -8.76 -17.13
C THR A 85 -5.85 -7.84 -17.39
N GLN A 86 -6.02 -6.54 -17.11
CA GLN A 86 -4.94 -5.54 -17.24
C GLN A 86 -3.68 -6.00 -16.49
N PRO A 87 -2.47 -5.75 -17.00
CA PRO A 87 -1.24 -6.11 -16.30
C PRO A 87 -1.18 -5.35 -14.96
N PRO A 88 -0.63 -5.97 -13.91
CA PRO A 88 -0.67 -5.40 -12.58
C PRO A 88 0.14 -4.11 -12.52
N LEU A 89 -0.48 -3.02 -12.08
CA LEU A 89 0.11 -1.70 -11.97
C LEU A 89 0.16 -1.27 -10.49
N MET A 90 1.33 -0.78 -10.10
CA MET A 90 1.54 -0.08 -8.84
C MET A 90 1.94 1.38 -9.10
N VAL A 91 1.37 2.32 -8.36
CA VAL A 91 1.73 3.75 -8.45
C VAL A 91 2.06 4.32 -7.08
N GLY A 92 3.19 5.00 -6.96
CA GLY A 92 3.64 5.61 -5.70
C GLY A 92 3.41 7.11 -5.63
N PHE A 93 2.78 7.61 -4.57
CA PHE A 93 2.50 9.03 -4.35
C PHE A 93 3.19 9.58 -3.10
N ILE A 94 3.75 10.79 -3.23
CA ILE A 94 4.24 11.58 -2.09
C ILE A 94 3.06 12.38 -1.52
N CYS A 95 2.52 11.92 -0.40
CA CYS A 95 1.20 12.37 0.03
C CYS A 95 1.17 13.81 0.56
N HIS A 96 2.22 14.29 1.23
CA HIS A 96 2.22 15.68 1.72
C HIS A 96 2.09 16.70 0.59
N SER A 97 2.67 16.41 -0.59
CA SER A 97 2.57 17.29 -1.76
C SER A 97 1.33 17.00 -2.59
N THR A 98 0.95 15.73 -2.73
CA THR A 98 -0.17 15.33 -3.58
C THR A 98 -1.53 15.72 -2.99
N PHE A 99 -1.69 15.63 -1.66
CA PHE A 99 -2.96 15.88 -0.96
C PHE A 99 -2.96 17.21 -0.20
N ASN A 100 -2.20 18.20 -0.66
CA ASN A 100 -2.09 19.51 -0.01
C ASN A 100 -3.25 20.48 -0.35
N SER A 101 -4.04 20.20 -1.39
CA SER A 101 -5.16 21.03 -1.84
C SER A 101 -6.33 20.17 -2.32
N GLU A 102 -7.53 20.75 -2.40
CA GLU A 102 -8.73 20.06 -2.90
C GLU A 102 -8.56 19.58 -4.35
N GLU A 103 -7.89 20.38 -5.18
CA GLU A 103 -7.53 19.99 -6.55
C GLU A 103 -6.60 18.76 -6.57
N GLY A 104 -5.70 18.64 -5.60
CA GLY A 104 -4.86 17.46 -5.41
C GLY A 104 -5.67 16.19 -5.16
N TRP A 105 -6.65 16.27 -4.26
CA TRP A 105 -7.60 15.18 -4.02
C TRP A 105 -8.38 14.82 -5.28
N ASN A 106 -8.91 15.82 -6.00
CA ASN A 106 -9.68 15.61 -7.22
C ASN A 106 -8.83 14.98 -8.33
N ARG A 107 -7.56 15.38 -8.48
CA ARG A 107 -6.63 14.77 -9.45
C ARG A 107 -6.41 13.29 -9.15
N VAL A 108 -6.12 12.94 -7.89
CA VAL A 108 -5.92 11.53 -7.50
C VAL A 108 -7.21 10.73 -7.71
N GLU A 109 -8.36 11.25 -7.30
CA GLU A 109 -9.63 10.59 -7.52
C GLU A 109 -9.91 10.32 -9.01
N ASN A 110 -9.67 11.31 -9.87
CA ASN A 110 -9.81 11.15 -11.32
C ASN A 110 -8.82 10.12 -11.89
N PHE A 111 -7.59 10.11 -11.39
CA PHE A 111 -6.59 9.10 -11.75
C PHE A 111 -7.04 7.68 -11.36
N MET A 112 -7.54 7.50 -10.13
CA MET A 112 -8.04 6.21 -9.66
C MET A 112 -9.27 5.75 -10.45
N LYS A 113 -10.22 6.65 -10.75
CA LYS A 113 -11.38 6.36 -11.61
C LYS A 113 -10.96 5.84 -12.97
N ARG A 114 -9.95 6.48 -13.58
CA ARG A 114 -9.50 6.20 -14.95
C ARG A 114 -8.71 4.90 -15.05
N TYR A 115 -7.68 4.73 -14.22
CA TYR A 115 -6.70 3.66 -14.38
C TYR A 115 -6.86 2.49 -13.41
N LYS A 116 -7.52 2.70 -12.27
CA LYS A 116 -7.76 1.68 -11.23
C LYS A 116 -6.52 0.79 -10.98
N PRO A 117 -5.36 1.37 -10.61
CA PRO A 117 -4.17 0.58 -10.34
C PRO A 117 -4.47 -0.44 -9.24
N GLN A 118 -3.97 -1.66 -9.37
CA GLN A 118 -4.25 -2.70 -8.37
C GLN A 118 -3.62 -2.35 -7.03
N VAL A 119 -2.51 -1.59 -7.04
CA VAL A 119 -1.78 -1.20 -5.84
C VAL A 119 -1.39 0.27 -5.90
N VAL A 120 -1.50 0.95 -4.76
CA VAL A 120 -0.95 2.30 -4.57
C VAL A 120 0.00 2.29 -3.38
N GLN A 121 1.13 2.96 -3.51
CA GLN A 121 2.03 3.23 -2.39
C GLN A 121 1.88 4.67 -1.93
N TYR A 122 1.68 4.84 -0.64
CA TYR A 122 1.60 6.15 0.00
C TYR A 122 2.77 6.33 0.95
N PHE A 123 3.45 7.47 0.83
CA PHE A 123 4.59 7.80 1.67
C PHE A 123 4.75 9.31 1.89
N SER A 124 5.42 9.64 2.99
CA SER A 124 5.77 11.00 3.41
C SER A 124 4.60 12.00 3.46
N PRO A 125 3.66 11.87 4.42
CA PRO A 125 3.38 10.70 5.27
C PRO A 125 2.42 9.73 4.56
N ALA A 126 2.36 8.45 4.94
CA ALA A 126 1.46 7.51 4.28
C ALA A 126 -0.05 7.77 4.50
N LEU A 127 -0.42 8.49 5.56
CA LEU A 127 -1.80 8.82 5.90
C LEU A 127 -1.99 10.34 5.93
N VAL A 128 -2.96 10.83 5.17
CA VAL A 128 -3.39 12.24 5.15
C VAL A 128 -4.91 12.27 5.30
N ALA A 129 -5.40 13.00 6.30
CA ALA A 129 -6.81 13.26 6.49
C ALA A 129 -7.29 14.36 5.53
N LYS A 130 -8.47 14.19 4.95
CA LYS A 130 -9.13 15.22 4.15
C LYS A 130 -9.71 16.26 5.11
N LYS A 131 -9.25 17.51 5.01
CA LYS A 131 -9.84 18.61 5.77
C LYS A 131 -11.25 18.84 5.24
N GLN A 132 -12.28 18.70 6.07
CA GLN A 132 -13.64 19.07 5.69
C GLN A 132 -13.72 20.60 5.61
N THR A 133 -14.05 21.12 4.43
CA THR A 133 -14.10 22.57 4.15
C THR A 133 -15.43 23.23 4.49
N THR A 134 -16.39 22.52 5.09
CA THR A 134 -17.73 23.07 5.38
C THR A 134 -17.92 23.30 6.89
N PRO A 135 -18.35 24.49 7.33
CA PRO A 135 -18.96 24.65 8.64
C PRO A 135 -20.24 23.81 8.66
N LEU A 136 -20.46 23.01 9.71
CA LEU A 136 -21.74 22.33 9.95
C LEU A 136 -22.84 23.39 10.10
N THR A 137 -23.61 23.63 9.03
CA THR A 137 -24.91 24.29 9.15
C THR A 137 -25.95 23.18 9.24
N THR A 138 -26.53 23.03 10.42
CA THR A 138 -27.60 22.09 10.75
C THR A 138 -28.83 22.38 9.90
N THR A 139 -29.00 21.68 8.77
CA THR A 139 -30.31 21.53 8.13
C THR A 139 -30.49 20.11 7.64
N THR A 140 -31.36 19.39 8.33
CA THR A 140 -31.89 18.08 7.98
C THR A 140 -32.56 18.14 6.60
N THR A 141 -31.92 17.56 5.57
CA THR A 141 -32.62 17.18 4.35
C THR A 141 -32.11 15.83 3.87
N THR A 142 -33.00 14.85 3.88
CA THR A 142 -32.86 13.51 3.35
C THR A 142 -32.65 13.58 1.83
N THR A 143 -31.45 13.24 1.35
CA THR A 143 -31.18 12.93 -0.05
C THR A 143 -30.24 11.73 -0.14
N THR A 144 -30.78 10.63 -0.66
CA THR A 144 -30.14 9.58 -1.47
C THR A 144 -28.68 9.24 -1.13
N VAL A 145 -28.49 8.09 -0.47
CA VAL A 145 -27.28 7.27 -0.53
C VAL A 145 -26.73 7.23 -1.96
N ASP A 146 -25.59 7.85 -2.26
CA ASP A 146 -24.74 7.51 -3.43
C ASP A 146 -23.36 8.22 -3.53
N ASP A 147 -22.95 9.08 -2.59
CA ASP A 147 -21.54 9.51 -2.50
C ASP A 147 -21.00 9.26 -1.09
N ALA A 148 -20.50 8.05 -0.83
CA ALA A 148 -19.68 7.82 0.35
C ALA A 148 -18.43 8.71 0.25
N SER A 149 -18.43 9.77 1.05
CA SER A 149 -17.30 10.65 1.25
C SER A 149 -16.16 9.85 1.90
N PHE A 150 -14.93 10.06 1.43
CA PHE A 150 -13.74 9.50 2.05
C PHE A 150 -13.11 10.55 2.98
N ASN A 151 -12.67 10.12 4.15
CA ASN A 151 -12.08 10.97 5.18
C ASN A 151 -10.55 11.02 5.10
N ASN A 152 -9.93 10.09 4.37
CA ASN A 152 -8.49 10.03 4.17
C ASN A 152 -8.11 9.39 2.82
N ASN A 153 -6.82 9.43 2.49
CA ASN A 153 -6.29 8.93 1.23
C ASN A 153 -6.38 7.40 1.10
N ILE A 154 -6.38 6.65 2.20
CA ILE A 154 -6.51 5.19 2.19
C ILE A 154 -7.94 4.80 1.80
N GLU A 155 -8.94 5.43 2.41
CA GLU A 155 -10.36 5.25 2.07
C GLU A 155 -10.64 5.63 0.61
N LEU A 156 -10.01 6.70 0.10
CA LEU A 156 -10.10 7.07 -1.31
C LEU A 156 -9.60 5.94 -2.23
N ALA A 157 -8.45 5.35 -1.94
CA ALA A 157 -7.91 4.25 -2.75
C ALA A 157 -8.82 3.02 -2.71
N HIS A 158 -9.29 2.65 -1.52
CA HIS A 158 -10.22 1.52 -1.33
C HIS A 158 -11.55 1.72 -2.05
N LYS A 159 -12.08 2.95 -2.10
CA LYS A 159 -13.30 3.31 -2.87
C LYS A 159 -13.18 2.89 -4.34
N TYR A 160 -11.97 2.96 -4.91
CA TYR A 160 -11.70 2.58 -6.30
C TYR A 160 -11.10 1.18 -6.47
N GLY A 161 -11.17 0.34 -5.42
CA GLY A 161 -10.71 -1.05 -5.44
C GLY A 161 -9.18 -1.21 -5.42
N CYS A 162 -8.44 -0.15 -5.15
CA CYS A 162 -6.98 -0.17 -5.10
C CYS A 162 -6.51 -0.67 -3.73
N LYS A 163 -5.53 -1.58 -3.67
CA LYS A 163 -4.87 -1.97 -2.42
C LYS A 163 -3.82 -0.94 -2.02
N VAL A 164 -3.69 -0.67 -0.73
CA VAL A 164 -2.79 0.36 -0.21
C VAL A 164 -1.57 -0.25 0.48
N MET A 165 -0.39 0.15 0.04
CA MET A 165 0.88 -0.07 0.74
C MET A 165 1.35 1.23 1.40
N ALA A 166 1.27 1.30 2.73
CA ALA A 166 1.65 2.47 3.51
C ALA A 166 3.12 2.38 3.96
N GLN A 167 3.95 3.34 3.56
CA GLN A 167 5.33 3.43 4.02
C GLN A 167 5.44 4.21 5.32
N VAL A 168 6.10 3.60 6.31
CA VAL A 168 6.23 4.16 7.65
C VAL A 168 7.67 4.08 8.12
N GLY A 169 8.11 5.11 8.85
CA GLY A 169 9.45 5.16 9.47
C GLY A 169 9.44 4.98 10.99
N THR A 170 8.26 4.95 11.61
CA THR A 170 8.08 4.83 13.06
C THR A 170 6.94 3.88 13.43
N GLU A 171 6.94 3.37 14.67
CA GLU A 171 5.80 2.61 15.19
C GLU A 171 4.52 3.44 15.29
N GLU A 172 4.63 4.73 15.59
CA GLU A 172 3.47 5.61 15.70
C GLU A 172 2.75 5.75 14.36
N GLU A 173 3.51 5.96 13.28
CA GLU A 173 2.97 5.93 11.92
C GLU A 173 2.35 4.56 11.59
N ALA A 174 3.02 3.47 11.95
CA ALA A 174 2.51 2.12 11.74
C ALA A 174 1.14 1.91 12.40
N ARG A 175 0.94 2.41 13.63
CA ARG A 175 -0.38 2.37 14.33
C ARG A 175 -1.44 3.14 13.55
N LYS A 176 -1.12 4.37 13.14
CA LYS A 176 -2.06 5.24 12.41
C LYS A 176 -2.53 4.61 11.09
N VAL A 177 -1.62 4.04 10.30
CA VAL A 177 -1.99 3.42 9.02
C VAL A 177 -2.72 2.09 9.21
N LEU A 178 -2.44 1.35 10.30
CA LEU A 178 -3.19 0.15 10.68
C LEU A 178 -4.63 0.47 11.07
N ASP A 179 -4.82 1.53 11.86
CA ASP A 179 -6.15 1.97 12.29
C ASP A 179 -6.96 2.49 11.11
N ALA A 180 -6.30 3.15 10.14
CA ALA A 180 -6.89 3.56 8.88
C ALA A 180 -7.13 2.41 7.88
N GLY A 181 -6.74 1.18 8.20
CA GLY A 181 -7.09 -0.01 7.42
C GLY A 181 -6.16 -0.33 6.24
N THR A 182 -4.90 0.13 6.26
CA THR A 182 -3.94 -0.20 5.17
C THR A 182 -3.79 -1.71 4.95
N ASP A 183 -3.58 -2.13 3.69
CA ASP A 183 -3.44 -3.54 3.34
C ASP A 183 -2.01 -4.08 3.57
N CYS A 184 -1.01 -3.21 3.48
CA CYS A 184 0.40 -3.56 3.65
C CYS A 184 1.18 -2.40 4.26
N ILE A 185 2.15 -2.71 5.12
CA ILE A 185 3.08 -1.73 5.69
C ILE A 185 4.46 -1.96 5.09
N ILE A 186 5.03 -0.90 4.51
CA ILE A 186 6.42 -0.85 4.09
C ILE A 186 7.23 -0.22 5.23
N ALA A 187 8.01 -1.03 5.94
CA ALA A 187 8.92 -0.55 6.97
C ALA A 187 10.16 0.07 6.33
N GLN A 188 10.25 1.41 6.35
CA GLN A 188 11.41 2.14 5.82
C GLN A 188 12.34 2.51 6.96
N GLY A 189 13.48 1.83 7.07
CA GLY A 189 14.50 2.21 8.06
C GLY A 189 15.32 3.43 7.64
N THR A 190 16.11 3.95 8.56
CA THR A 190 16.98 5.13 8.36
C THR A 190 18.09 4.90 7.33
N GLU A 191 18.36 3.66 6.95
CA GLU A 191 19.34 3.31 5.91
C GLU A 191 18.80 3.49 4.48
N ALA A 192 17.49 3.68 4.33
CA ALA A 192 16.86 3.87 3.02
C ALA A 192 17.19 5.24 2.42
N GLY A 193 17.14 5.33 1.09
CA GLY A 193 17.25 6.59 0.37
C GLY A 193 15.92 7.33 0.21
N GLY A 194 16.00 8.61 -0.13
CA GLY A 194 14.87 9.42 -0.57
C GLY A 194 13.97 9.96 0.55
N HIS A 195 12.77 10.38 0.16
CA HIS A 195 11.78 11.01 1.06
C HIS A 195 11.11 9.99 1.98
N GLY A 196 10.65 10.46 3.14
CA GLY A 196 9.99 9.64 4.16
C GLY A 196 10.94 9.04 5.20
N CYS A 197 12.26 9.07 4.96
CA CYS A 197 13.26 8.63 5.92
C CYS A 197 13.22 9.50 7.18
N ARG A 198 12.92 8.87 8.32
CA ARG A 198 12.85 9.51 9.63
C ARG A 198 14.24 9.48 10.29
N TYR A 199 15.20 10.24 9.78
CA TYR A 199 16.59 10.18 10.28
C TYR A 199 16.71 10.56 11.77
N ASP A 200 15.81 11.41 12.25
CA ASP A 200 15.76 11.97 13.61
C ASP A 200 15.04 11.06 14.62
N VAL A 201 13.97 10.40 14.20
CA VAL A 201 13.08 9.62 15.09
C VAL A 201 12.87 8.16 14.66
N GLY A 202 13.44 7.77 13.52
CA GLY A 202 13.31 6.45 12.93
C GLY A 202 14.29 5.44 13.53
N SER A 203 14.14 4.19 13.12
CA SER A 203 15.02 3.09 13.51
C SER A 203 15.61 2.43 12.27
N GLY A 204 16.71 1.69 12.44
CA GLY A 204 17.22 0.84 11.38
C GLY A 204 16.17 -0.17 10.93
N THR A 205 16.24 -0.57 9.65
CA THR A 205 15.19 -1.36 8.96
C THR A 205 14.83 -2.63 9.73
N LEU A 206 15.84 -3.35 10.25
CA LEU A 206 15.63 -4.57 11.02
C LEU A 206 14.86 -4.33 12.32
N ALA A 207 15.23 -3.29 13.07
CA ALA A 207 14.59 -2.95 14.34
C ALA A 207 13.14 -2.50 14.12
N LEU A 208 12.92 -1.63 13.12
CA LEU A 208 11.59 -1.14 12.76
C LEU A 208 10.68 -2.28 12.31
N ALA A 209 11.14 -3.14 11.39
CA ALA A 209 10.36 -4.26 10.89
C ALA A 209 9.94 -5.23 12.01
N SER A 210 10.85 -5.55 12.93
CA SER A 210 10.55 -6.43 14.07
C SER A 210 9.46 -5.85 14.99
N ARG A 211 9.53 -4.55 15.28
CA ARG A 211 8.52 -3.83 16.08
C ARG A 211 7.16 -3.79 15.39
N ILE A 212 7.13 -3.51 14.08
CA ILE A 212 5.90 -3.50 13.28
C ILE A 212 5.25 -4.90 13.23
N VAL A 213 6.03 -5.97 13.05
CA VAL A 213 5.50 -7.34 13.06
C VAL A 213 4.83 -7.65 14.41
N THR A 214 5.45 -7.24 15.51
CA THR A 214 4.90 -7.41 16.87
C THR A 214 3.60 -6.61 17.02
N LEU A 215 3.59 -5.36 16.57
CA LEU A 215 2.42 -4.49 16.59
C LEU A 215 1.22 -5.08 15.81
N VAL A 216 1.46 -5.55 14.59
CA VAL A 216 0.41 -6.13 13.73
C VAL A 216 -0.18 -7.38 14.36
N ARG A 217 0.66 -8.26 14.94
CA ARG A 217 0.21 -9.47 15.64
C ARG A 217 -0.66 -9.13 16.85
N GLY A 218 -0.21 -8.22 17.71
CA GLY A 218 -1.00 -7.77 18.87
C GLY A 218 -2.34 -7.15 18.48
N ASN A 219 -2.39 -6.37 17.39
CA ASN A 219 -3.65 -5.81 16.89
C ASN A 219 -4.63 -6.89 16.39
N THR A 220 -4.12 -7.95 15.73
CA THR A 220 -4.97 -9.06 15.29
C THR A 220 -5.53 -9.89 16.45
N GLU A 221 -4.80 -10.00 17.56
CA GLU A 221 -5.26 -10.71 18.77
C GLU A 221 -6.31 -9.89 19.54
N GLY A 222 -6.08 -8.58 19.73
CA GLY A 222 -7.05 -7.69 20.38
C GLY A 222 -8.37 -7.53 19.61
N LYS A 223 -8.34 -7.57 18.27
CA LYS A 223 -9.58 -7.58 17.46
C LYS A 223 -10.38 -8.88 17.60
N LYS A 224 -9.72 -10.02 17.86
CA LYS A 224 -10.41 -11.30 18.13
C LYS A 224 -11.11 -11.30 19.49
N GLU A 225 -10.52 -10.69 20.50
CA GLU A 225 -11.17 -10.52 21.82
C GLU A 225 -12.40 -9.61 21.77
N LYS A 226 -12.35 -8.51 20.99
CA LYS A 226 -13.46 -7.55 20.90
C LYS A 226 -14.73 -8.08 20.21
N TYR A 227 -14.62 -9.18 19.46
CA TYR A 227 -15.73 -9.83 18.75
C TYR A 227 -16.12 -11.20 19.31
N SER A 228 -15.54 -11.63 20.43
CA SER A 228 -15.83 -12.92 21.06
C SER A 228 -16.48 -12.73 22.44
N SER A 229 -17.77 -12.37 22.46
CA SER A 229 -18.65 -12.88 23.51
C SER A 229 -19.17 -14.24 23.02
N THR A 230 -18.69 -15.32 23.63
CA THR A 230 -18.96 -16.75 23.32
C THR A 230 -18.13 -17.39 22.20
N CYS A 231 -16.83 -17.64 22.42
CA CYS A 231 -16.22 -18.90 21.99
C CYS A 231 -14.90 -19.17 22.72
N SER A 232 -14.85 -20.21 23.57
CA SER A 232 -13.60 -20.65 24.17
C SER A 232 -12.78 -21.43 23.14
N TRP A 233 -11.62 -20.90 22.76
CA TRP A 233 -10.58 -21.71 22.13
C TRP A 233 -9.26 -21.54 22.86
N ARG A 234 -8.91 -22.61 23.59
CA ARG A 234 -7.57 -22.91 24.11
C ARG A 234 -6.64 -23.27 22.93
N TYR A 235 -5.34 -23.14 23.19
CA TYR A 235 -4.15 -23.53 22.40
C TYR A 235 -3.60 -22.45 21.44
N CYS A 236 -2.31 -22.08 21.43
CA CYS A 236 -1.09 -22.79 21.80
C CYS A 236 -0.22 -22.04 22.85
N LYS A 237 0.14 -22.73 23.93
CA LYS A 237 1.30 -22.35 24.77
C LYS A 237 2.58 -22.77 24.06
N TRP A 238 3.47 -21.81 23.81
CA TRP A 238 4.89 -22.06 23.57
C TRP A 238 5.45 -22.83 24.77
N SER A 239 5.87 -24.07 24.55
CA SER A 239 6.50 -24.91 25.58
C SER A 239 7.70 -25.64 24.98
N TRP A 240 8.74 -24.91 24.60
CA TRP A 240 10.07 -25.46 24.33
C TRP A 240 11.16 -24.41 24.63
N ILE A 241 11.49 -24.27 25.92
CA ILE A 241 12.87 -24.04 26.38
C ILE A 241 13.08 -25.11 27.47
N SER A 242 13.58 -26.27 27.06
CA SER A 242 14.04 -27.33 27.96
C SER A 242 15.47 -26.97 28.35
N SER A 243 15.71 -26.61 29.61
CA SER A 243 16.37 -27.49 30.59
C SER A 243 17.62 -28.19 30.04
N CYS A 244 18.77 -27.51 30.16
CA CYS A 244 20.11 -28.11 30.17
C CYS A 244 20.96 -27.36 31.20
N VAL A 245 20.75 -27.63 32.49
CA VAL A 245 21.78 -27.48 33.52
C VAL A 245 21.70 -28.74 34.37
N GLY A 246 22.47 -29.75 33.97
CA GLY A 246 22.68 -30.96 34.76
C GLY A 246 23.80 -30.71 35.75
N THR A 247 23.48 -30.79 37.04
CA THR A 247 24.45 -30.84 38.13
C THR A 247 25.07 -32.24 38.17
N TRP A 248 26.40 -32.30 38.01
CA TRP A 248 27.23 -33.42 38.43
C TRP A 248 28.18 -32.89 39.51
N MET A 249 27.86 -33.25 40.76
CA MET A 249 28.70 -33.45 41.97
C MET A 249 27.85 -33.25 43.22
#